data_AF-A0A934EMY3-F1
#
_entry.id   AF-A0A934EMY3-F1
#
_cell.length_a   1.000
_cell.length_b   1.000
_cell.length_c   1.000
_cell.angle_alpha   90.00
_cell.angle_beta   90.00
_cell.angle_gamma   90.00
#
_symmetry.space_group_name_H-M   'P 1'
#
loop_
_entity.id
_entity.type
_entity.pdbx_description
1 polymer ?
#
loop_
_entity_poly.entity_id
_entity_poly.type
_entity_poly.pdbx_seq_one_letter_code
_entity_poly.pdbx_strand_id
1 'polypeptide(L)'
;MFMKCVRVIFCFLLCAAWGALHVSADDAEVPEVKAPKEETAAQKESRRMKGVFQEIMERNGTLKKSPEWLREAHSSLKIRDLRSIPKESYKDFGQFLYNGNVYFIVHPGYYAYFHAKHPLPQAEEIGGYPALNLVERLASDNTLGRDYNIMVMKEQERLIRNFLEFMSMEKKLVILVLPRNYRQHLLNGYADGRDEYARFINELTNMSPSILYIESETHDNGFLTRPDLELLQVFIDDTGAKKLMLGGGYLGKCLDNFYESVRLKYKYEDVSFVADITSVSPTDMVTDTVKLLVKGRINYRAMWKYFKKSGFSSPDPEEETIRIKRLPYYKIFQMQF
;
A
#
# COMPACT_ATOMS: atom_id res chain seq x y z
N MET A 1 -63.63 -10.13 47.56
CA MET A 1 -63.07 -11.46 47.90
C MET A 1 -61.58 -11.48 47.54
N PHE A 2 -60.79 -10.66 48.21
CA PHE A 2 -59.38 -10.38 47.88
C PHE A 2 -58.66 -10.14 49.22
N MET A 3 -58.30 -11.20 49.96
CA MET A 3 -57.43 -11.08 51.16
C MET A 3 -57.03 -12.46 51.74
N LYS A 4 -56.59 -13.41 50.91
CA LYS A 4 -56.00 -14.67 51.41
C LYS A 4 -54.69 -15.13 50.75
N CYS A 5 -54.08 -14.34 49.86
CA CYS A 5 -52.84 -14.76 49.17
C CYS A 5 -51.55 -14.02 49.60
N VAL A 6 -51.56 -13.17 50.62
CA VAL A 6 -50.35 -12.38 50.99
C VAL A 6 -49.51 -13.02 52.10
N ARG A 7 -50.01 -14.05 52.80
CA ARG A 7 -49.30 -14.63 53.97
C ARG A 7 -48.35 -15.80 53.68
N VAL A 8 -48.35 -16.38 52.47
CA VAL A 8 -47.48 -17.53 52.15
C VAL A 8 -46.14 -17.12 51.52
N ILE A 9 -46.06 -15.95 50.89
CA ILE A 9 -44.84 -15.49 50.21
C ILE A 9 -43.80 -14.96 51.20
N PHE A 10 -44.21 -14.45 52.37
CA PHE A 10 -43.29 -13.85 53.34
C PHE A 10 -42.47 -14.87 54.16
N CYS A 11 -42.94 -16.11 54.31
CA CYS A 11 -42.15 -17.15 55.01
C CYS A 11 -41.09 -17.82 54.12
N PHE A 12 -41.24 -17.82 52.79
CA PHE A 12 -40.22 -18.39 51.90
C PHE A 12 -39.02 -17.46 51.69
N LEU A 13 -39.22 -16.13 51.77
CA LEU A 13 -38.13 -15.17 51.63
C LEU A 13 -37.22 -15.08 52.87
N LEU A 14 -37.71 -15.47 54.05
CA LEU A 14 -36.91 -15.46 55.28
C LEU A 14 -36.06 -16.73 55.48
N CYS A 15 -36.43 -17.87 54.90
CA CYS A 15 -35.56 -19.06 54.90
C CYS A 15 -34.49 -19.03 53.81
N ALA A 16 -34.73 -18.35 52.68
CA ALA A 16 -33.71 -18.16 51.64
C ALA A 16 -32.59 -17.17 52.06
N ALA A 17 -32.86 -16.29 53.03
CA ALA A 17 -31.89 -15.31 53.52
C ALA A 17 -30.91 -15.86 54.58
N TRP A 18 -31.18 -17.04 55.15
CA TRP A 18 -30.27 -17.67 56.14
C TRP A 18 -29.42 -18.81 55.56
N GLY A 19 -29.78 -19.36 54.40
CA GLY A 19 -28.96 -20.35 53.69
C GLY A 19 -27.80 -19.77 52.87
N ALA A 20 -27.72 -18.45 52.70
CA ALA A 20 -26.71 -17.78 51.87
C ALA A 20 -25.60 -17.06 52.67
N LEU A 21 -25.55 -17.25 54.00
CA LEU A 21 -24.59 -16.58 54.90
C LEU A 21 -23.56 -17.53 55.54
N HIS A 22 -23.41 -18.74 54.97
CA HIS A 22 -22.28 -19.64 55.23
C HIS A 22 -21.63 -20.04 53.90
N VAL A 23 -21.18 -19.05 53.13
CA VAL A 23 -20.04 -19.25 52.24
C VAL A 23 -18.80 -19.10 53.13
N SER A 24 -18.17 -20.25 53.39
CA SER A 24 -16.84 -20.39 53.97
C SER A 24 -15.93 -19.27 53.47
N ALA A 25 -15.34 -18.52 54.39
CA ALA A 25 -14.36 -17.47 54.14
C ALA A 25 -12.93 -18.02 53.94
N ASP A 26 -12.82 -19.31 53.65
CA ASP A 26 -11.56 -19.99 53.37
C ASP A 26 -11.61 -20.54 51.94
N ASP A 27 -10.60 -20.15 51.14
CA ASP A 27 -10.38 -20.44 49.70
C ASP A 27 -10.99 -19.45 48.68
N ALA A 28 -10.97 -18.14 49.00
CA ALA A 28 -10.88 -17.15 47.94
C ALA A 28 -9.48 -17.22 47.33
N GLU A 29 -9.28 -18.12 46.35
CA GLU A 29 -8.08 -18.14 45.50
C GLU A 29 -7.86 -16.71 44.99
N VAL A 30 -6.82 -16.05 45.53
CA VAL A 30 -6.36 -14.76 45.04
C VAL A 30 -6.12 -14.96 43.55
N PRO A 31 -6.85 -14.27 42.65
CA PRO A 31 -6.70 -14.50 41.22
C PRO A 31 -5.24 -14.25 40.89
N GLU A 32 -4.55 -15.32 40.50
CA GLU A 32 -3.14 -15.28 40.17
C GLU A 32 -2.96 -14.19 39.11
N VAL A 33 -2.40 -13.05 39.52
CA VAL A 33 -2.13 -11.92 38.64
C VAL A 33 -1.02 -12.38 37.71
N LYS A 34 -1.41 -13.03 36.61
CA LYS A 34 -0.48 -13.46 35.58
C LYS A 34 0.24 -12.22 35.10
N ALA A 35 1.54 -12.18 35.38
CA ALA A 35 2.42 -11.11 34.93
C ALA A 35 2.15 -10.84 33.44
N PRO A 36 2.02 -9.57 33.02
CA PRO A 36 1.72 -9.25 31.64
C PRO A 36 2.73 -9.95 30.73
N LYS A 37 2.25 -10.84 29.86
CA LYS A 37 3.11 -11.57 28.93
C LYS A 37 3.92 -10.55 28.13
N GLU A 38 5.24 -10.71 28.17
CA GLU A 38 6.15 -9.82 27.47
C GLU A 38 5.81 -9.80 25.97
N GLU A 39 5.66 -8.60 25.42
CA GLU A 39 5.24 -8.41 24.04
C GLU A 39 6.34 -8.88 23.09
N THR A 40 5.98 -9.78 22.17
CA THR A 40 6.93 -10.29 21.15
C THR A 40 7.38 -9.18 20.19
N ALA A 41 8.56 -9.32 19.57
CA ALA A 41 9.05 -8.36 18.58
C ALA A 41 8.05 -8.11 17.43
N ALA A 42 7.34 -9.15 17.00
CA ALA A 42 6.31 -9.04 15.96
C ALA A 42 5.09 -8.23 16.40
N GLN A 43 4.68 -8.34 17.67
CA GLN A 43 3.58 -7.54 18.22
C GLN A 43 4.00 -6.07 18.36
N LYS A 44 5.21 -5.82 18.88
CA LYS A 44 5.80 -4.46 18.98
C LYS A 44 5.85 -3.78 17.61
N GLU A 45 6.36 -4.47 16.60
CA GLU A 45 6.44 -3.92 15.23
C GLU A 45 5.04 -3.70 14.64
N SER A 46 4.10 -4.63 14.86
CA SER A 46 2.72 -4.42 14.41
C SER A 46 2.05 -3.21 15.07
N ARG A 47 2.32 -2.97 16.36
CA ARG A 47 1.80 -1.80 17.09
C ARG A 47 2.42 -0.52 16.56
N ARG A 48 3.74 -0.50 16.33
CA ARG A 48 4.47 0.63 15.75
C ARG A 48 3.91 1.00 14.38
N MET A 49 3.76 0.04 13.47
CA MET A 49 3.22 0.28 12.13
C MET A 49 1.79 0.83 12.17
N LYS A 50 0.94 0.35 13.09
CA LYS A 50 -0.41 0.92 13.27
C LYS A 50 -0.38 2.37 13.73
N GLY A 51 0.56 2.73 14.62
CA GLY A 51 0.78 4.12 15.03
C GLY A 51 1.14 5.02 13.85
N VAL A 52 2.06 4.57 12.98
CA VAL A 52 2.43 5.29 11.76
C VAL A 52 1.23 5.53 10.85
N PHE A 53 0.37 4.52 10.64
CA PHE A 53 -0.86 4.69 9.85
C PHE A 53 -1.84 5.68 10.46
N GLN A 54 -1.96 5.71 11.79
CA GLN A 54 -2.78 6.71 12.47
C GLN A 54 -2.23 8.13 12.24
N GLU A 55 -0.92 8.33 12.34
CA GLU A 55 -0.29 9.63 12.04
C GLU A 55 -0.51 10.05 10.58
N ILE A 56 -0.43 9.11 9.63
CA ILE A 56 -0.73 9.36 8.22
C ILE A 56 -2.18 9.83 8.04
N MET A 57 -3.15 9.17 8.70
CA MET A 57 -4.56 9.56 8.63
C MET A 57 -4.80 10.96 9.19
N GLU A 58 -4.25 11.26 10.37
CA GLU A 58 -4.40 12.55 11.05
C GLU A 58 -3.82 13.68 10.19
N ARG A 59 -2.62 13.46 9.63
CA ARG A 59 -1.99 14.38 8.68
C ARG A 59 -2.87 14.58 7.44
N ASN A 60 -3.30 13.50 6.79
CA ASN A 60 -4.09 13.57 5.56
C ASN A 60 -5.45 14.26 5.79
N GLY A 61 -6.04 14.11 6.98
CA GLY A 61 -7.30 14.76 7.36
C GLY A 61 -7.22 16.30 7.49
N THR A 62 -6.01 16.85 7.61
CA THR A 62 -5.75 18.30 7.68
C THR A 62 -5.16 18.84 6.39
N LEU A 63 -4.11 18.19 5.87
CA LEU A 63 -3.33 18.63 4.72
C LEU A 63 -4.16 18.68 3.42
N LYS A 64 -5.07 17.72 3.20
CA LYS A 64 -5.97 17.70 2.03
C LYS A 64 -7.02 18.81 2.01
N LYS A 65 -7.17 19.55 3.10
CA LYS A 65 -8.11 20.67 3.23
C LYS A 65 -7.44 22.03 3.08
N SER A 66 -6.10 22.09 2.99
CA SER A 66 -5.36 23.34 2.79
C SER A 66 -5.36 23.73 1.31
N PRO A 67 -5.92 24.91 0.93
CA PRO A 67 -5.85 25.42 -0.43
C PRO A 67 -4.41 25.65 -0.92
N GLU A 68 -3.50 26.04 -0.02
CA GLU A 68 -2.08 26.25 -0.31
C GLU A 68 -1.42 24.93 -0.68
N TRP A 69 -1.63 23.89 0.12
CA TRP A 69 -1.11 22.56 -0.16
C TRP A 69 -1.68 22.00 -1.47
N LEU A 70 -2.99 22.13 -1.70
CA LEU A 70 -3.62 21.65 -2.94
C LEU A 70 -3.01 22.33 -4.17
N ARG A 71 -2.85 23.65 -4.14
CA ARG A 71 -2.21 24.40 -5.24
C ARG A 71 -0.78 23.92 -5.49
N GLU A 72 0.01 23.79 -4.43
CA GLU A 72 1.40 23.34 -4.53
C GLU A 72 1.48 21.91 -5.07
N ALA A 73 0.64 21.00 -4.58
CA ALA A 73 0.60 19.61 -5.00
C ALA A 73 0.26 19.44 -6.49
N HIS A 74 -0.56 20.33 -7.07
CA HIS A 74 -0.92 20.28 -8.49
C HIS A 74 0.06 21.00 -9.42
N SER A 75 1.00 21.78 -8.91
CA SER A 75 1.87 22.63 -9.73
C SER A 75 2.93 21.84 -10.52
N SER A 76 3.55 20.84 -9.89
CA SER A 76 4.57 19.98 -10.48
C SER A 76 4.85 18.78 -9.57
N LEU A 77 5.58 17.78 -10.06
CA LEU A 77 6.17 16.77 -9.18
C LEU A 77 7.17 17.44 -8.22
N LYS A 78 7.15 17.03 -6.94
CA LYS A 78 7.96 17.60 -5.86
C LYS A 78 9.01 16.63 -5.30
N ILE A 79 8.95 15.36 -5.70
CA ILE A 79 10.03 14.41 -5.47
C ILE A 79 11.16 14.62 -6.48
N ARG A 80 12.37 14.17 -6.15
CA ARG A 80 13.55 14.42 -6.99
C ARG A 80 13.72 13.36 -8.07
N ASP A 81 14.13 13.81 -9.24
CA ASP A 81 14.62 12.94 -10.31
C ASP A 81 15.97 12.35 -9.90
N LEU A 82 16.16 11.05 -10.07
CA LEU A 82 17.44 10.39 -9.82
C LEU A 82 18.58 11.03 -10.63
N ARG A 83 18.31 11.47 -11.86
CA ARG A 83 19.28 12.13 -12.76
C ARG A 83 19.79 13.46 -12.22
N SER A 84 19.01 14.15 -11.38
CA SER A 84 19.41 15.43 -10.80
C SER A 84 20.23 15.29 -9.51
N ILE A 85 20.50 14.06 -9.06
CA ILE A 85 21.22 13.79 -7.83
C ILE A 85 22.71 13.65 -8.16
N PRO A 86 23.60 14.45 -7.54
CA PRO A 86 25.03 14.29 -7.70
C PRO A 86 25.50 12.93 -7.18
N LYS A 87 26.40 12.28 -7.92
CA LYS A 87 26.87 10.92 -7.63
C LYS A 87 27.51 10.81 -6.24
N GLU A 88 28.23 11.84 -5.81
CA GLU A 88 28.85 11.94 -4.49
C GLU A 88 27.85 11.79 -3.33
N SER A 89 26.56 12.07 -3.55
CA SER A 89 25.51 11.95 -2.53
C SER A 89 24.83 10.58 -2.52
N TYR A 90 25.16 9.64 -3.42
CA TYR A 90 24.43 8.37 -3.53
C TYR A 90 24.56 7.51 -2.27
N LYS A 91 25.73 7.47 -1.65
CA LYS A 91 25.99 6.70 -0.43
C LYS A 91 25.08 7.12 0.73
N ASP A 92 24.71 8.40 0.79
CA ASP A 92 23.84 8.93 1.85
C ASP A 92 22.43 8.31 1.81
N PHE A 93 21.99 7.80 0.66
CA PHE A 93 20.70 7.13 0.52
C PHE A 93 20.68 5.72 1.12
N GLY A 94 21.86 5.13 1.42
CA GLY A 94 21.96 3.85 2.11
C GLY A 94 21.25 3.84 3.48
N GLN A 95 21.19 4.98 4.17
CA GLN A 95 20.49 5.11 5.45
C GLN A 95 18.97 4.92 5.34
N PHE A 96 18.40 5.10 4.15
CA PHE A 96 16.97 4.96 3.89
C PHE A 96 16.58 3.54 3.49
N LEU A 97 17.52 2.61 3.32
CA LEU A 97 17.21 1.23 2.93
C LEU A 97 16.32 0.53 3.97
N TYR A 98 15.30 -0.19 3.50
CA TYR A 98 14.42 -0.95 4.37
C TYR A 98 14.85 -2.43 4.41
N ASN A 99 15.43 -2.84 5.53
CA ASN A 99 16.06 -4.16 5.71
C ASN A 99 17.14 -4.45 4.65
N GLY A 100 17.89 -3.42 4.25
CA GLY A 100 18.93 -3.51 3.23
C GLY A 100 18.40 -3.62 1.79
N ASN A 101 17.11 -3.38 1.55
CA ASN A 101 16.51 -3.45 0.23
C ASN A 101 16.05 -2.06 -0.24
N VAL A 102 16.06 -1.87 -1.56
CA VAL A 102 15.41 -0.76 -2.25
C VAL A 102 14.11 -1.25 -2.86
N TYR A 103 13.07 -0.42 -2.83
CA TYR A 103 11.78 -0.72 -3.46
C TYR A 103 11.59 0.08 -4.73
N PHE A 104 11.06 -0.55 -5.76
CA PHE A 104 10.65 0.07 -7.01
C PHE A 104 9.16 -0.06 -7.19
N ILE A 105 8.47 1.06 -7.40
CA ILE A 105 7.05 1.06 -7.76
C ILE A 105 6.93 1.57 -9.19
N VAL A 106 6.63 0.66 -10.10
CA VAL A 106 6.45 0.98 -11.52
C VAL A 106 5.08 1.59 -11.72
N HIS A 107 4.99 2.74 -12.40
CA HIS A 107 3.76 3.41 -12.80
C HIS A 107 2.66 3.40 -11.71
N PRO A 108 2.90 4.00 -10.52
CA PRO A 108 1.89 4.08 -9.47
C PRO A 108 0.62 4.78 -9.98
N GLY A 109 -0.57 4.21 -9.70
CA GLY A 109 -1.85 4.78 -10.17
C GLY A 109 -2.10 4.61 -11.67
N TYR A 110 -1.41 3.69 -12.35
CA TYR A 110 -1.53 3.51 -13.79
C TYR A 110 -2.97 3.29 -14.26
N TYR A 111 -3.78 2.54 -13.49
CA TYR A 111 -5.17 2.29 -13.82
C TYR A 111 -5.96 3.60 -13.87
N ALA A 112 -5.99 4.37 -12.79
CA ALA A 112 -6.76 5.61 -12.71
C ALA A 112 -6.40 6.64 -13.79
N TYR A 113 -5.10 6.81 -14.07
CA TYR A 113 -4.59 7.92 -14.87
C TYR A 113 -4.34 7.62 -16.35
N PHE A 114 -4.01 6.37 -16.69
CA PHE A 114 -3.57 5.99 -18.05
C PHE A 114 -4.42 4.89 -18.69
N HIS A 115 -5.28 4.20 -17.93
CA HIS A 115 -6.08 3.09 -18.44
C HIS A 115 -7.60 3.31 -18.31
N ALA A 116 -8.06 3.87 -17.20
CA ALA A 116 -9.47 4.03 -16.92
C ALA A 116 -10.12 4.98 -17.93
N LYS A 117 -11.04 4.46 -18.74
CA LYS A 117 -11.81 5.22 -19.75
C LYS A 117 -13.20 5.63 -19.25
N HIS A 118 -13.48 5.43 -17.97
CA HIS A 118 -14.78 5.76 -17.38
C HIS A 118 -14.91 7.27 -17.17
N PRO A 119 -16.14 7.82 -17.21
CA PRO A 119 -16.38 9.19 -16.81
C PRO A 119 -15.82 9.46 -15.41
N LEU A 120 -15.17 10.61 -15.23
CA LEU A 120 -14.60 10.96 -13.94
C LEU A 120 -15.72 11.23 -12.93
N PRO A 121 -15.63 10.69 -11.71
CA PRO A 121 -16.53 11.08 -10.64
C PRO A 121 -16.43 12.59 -10.39
N GLN A 122 -17.55 13.23 -10.08
CA GLN A 122 -17.56 14.65 -9.74
C GLN A 122 -16.62 14.92 -8.56
N ALA A 123 -15.85 16.00 -8.68
CA ALA A 123 -14.93 16.44 -7.65
C ALA A 123 -15.61 17.49 -6.77
N GLU A 124 -15.62 17.27 -5.46
CA GLU A 124 -15.76 18.36 -4.51
C GLU A 124 -14.49 19.22 -4.58
N GLU A 125 -14.65 20.53 -4.70
CA GLU A 125 -13.52 21.46 -4.85
C GLU A 125 -13.30 22.31 -3.60
N ILE A 126 -12.02 22.48 -3.24
CA ILE A 126 -11.54 23.38 -2.19
C ILE A 126 -10.56 24.33 -2.85
N GLY A 127 -10.90 25.62 -2.87
CA GLY A 127 -10.05 26.65 -3.49
C GLY A 127 -9.79 26.44 -4.99
N GLY A 128 -10.75 25.86 -5.72
CA GLY A 128 -10.62 25.56 -7.16
C GLY A 128 -9.86 24.29 -7.51
N TYR A 129 -9.52 23.47 -6.51
CA TYR A 129 -8.84 22.18 -6.69
C TYR A 129 -9.66 21.03 -6.09
N PRO A 130 -9.61 19.82 -6.65
CA PRO A 130 -10.28 18.66 -6.07
C PRO A 130 -9.77 18.30 -4.68
N ALA A 131 -10.70 18.14 -3.73
CA ALA A 131 -10.38 17.69 -2.38
C ALA A 131 -9.75 16.29 -2.38
N LEU A 132 -10.32 15.36 -3.14
CA LEU A 132 -9.82 13.98 -3.29
C LEU A 132 -9.09 13.78 -4.62
N ASN A 133 -8.04 12.94 -4.63
CA ASN A 133 -7.32 12.62 -5.87
C ASN A 133 -8.16 11.67 -6.72
N LEU A 134 -7.78 11.50 -7.99
CA LEU A 134 -8.55 10.67 -8.90
C LEU A 134 -8.70 9.23 -8.41
N VAL A 135 -7.64 8.63 -7.86
CA VAL A 135 -7.68 7.27 -7.28
C VAL A 135 -8.70 7.19 -6.14
N GLU A 136 -8.71 8.19 -5.25
CA GLU A 136 -9.66 8.27 -4.13
C GLU A 136 -11.10 8.51 -4.58
N ARG A 137 -11.32 9.39 -5.57
CA ARG A 137 -12.64 9.62 -6.17
C ARG A 137 -13.17 8.37 -6.85
N LEU A 138 -12.32 7.65 -7.59
CA LEU A 138 -12.69 6.38 -8.18
C LEU A 138 -13.02 5.36 -7.09
N ALA A 139 -12.22 5.28 -6.02
CA ALA A 139 -12.47 4.37 -4.91
C ALA A 139 -13.82 4.63 -4.22
N SER A 140 -14.18 5.90 -3.98
CA SER A 140 -15.45 6.29 -3.34
C SER A 140 -16.68 6.20 -4.24
N ASP A 141 -16.50 6.07 -5.55
CA ASP A 141 -17.61 5.92 -6.49
C ASP A 141 -18.27 4.53 -6.36
N ASN A 142 -19.45 4.52 -5.74
CA ASN A 142 -20.27 3.32 -5.53
C ASN A 142 -20.96 2.83 -6.83
N THR A 143 -21.06 3.67 -7.87
CA THR A 143 -21.69 3.28 -9.14
C THR A 143 -20.82 2.30 -9.92
N LEU A 144 -19.49 2.39 -9.75
CA LEU A 144 -18.50 1.50 -10.34
C LEU A 144 -18.32 0.18 -9.55
N GLY A 145 -19.01 0.01 -8.41
CA GLY A 145 -18.80 -1.09 -7.46
C GLY A 145 -19.30 -2.48 -7.88
N ARG A 146 -19.88 -2.62 -9.08
CA ARG A 146 -20.42 -3.90 -9.57
C ARG A 146 -19.46 -4.68 -10.48
N ASP A 147 -18.41 -4.03 -10.98
CA ASP A 147 -17.40 -4.66 -11.82
C ASP A 147 -16.23 -5.18 -10.96
N TYR A 148 -16.04 -6.50 -10.94
CA TYR A 148 -14.97 -7.15 -10.17
C TYR A 148 -13.58 -6.69 -10.60
N ASN A 149 -13.35 -6.41 -11.88
CA ASN A 149 -12.05 -5.93 -12.36
C ASN A 149 -11.77 -4.55 -11.75
N ILE A 150 -12.77 -3.66 -11.73
CA ILE A 150 -12.64 -2.35 -11.10
C ILE A 150 -12.43 -2.49 -9.59
N MET A 151 -13.13 -3.39 -8.92
CA MET A 151 -12.92 -3.65 -7.48
C MET A 151 -11.49 -4.13 -7.18
N VAL A 152 -10.93 -5.02 -8.01
CA VAL A 152 -9.53 -5.45 -7.87
C VAL A 152 -8.59 -4.29 -8.08
N MET A 153 -8.80 -3.47 -9.12
CA MET A 153 -7.97 -2.28 -9.39
C MET A 153 -7.98 -1.30 -8.22
N LYS A 154 -9.17 -0.94 -7.71
CA LYS A 154 -9.33 -0.06 -6.55
C LYS A 154 -8.55 -0.57 -5.34
N GLU A 155 -8.63 -1.86 -5.07
CA GLU A 155 -7.91 -2.46 -3.94
C GLU A 155 -6.39 -2.50 -4.17
N GLN A 156 -5.91 -2.81 -5.38
CA GLN A 156 -4.48 -2.79 -5.69
C GLN A 156 -3.89 -1.37 -5.58
N GLU A 157 -4.59 -0.35 -6.10
CA GLU A 157 -4.19 1.04 -5.96
C GLU A 157 -4.19 1.49 -4.48
N ARG A 158 -5.17 1.03 -3.69
CA ARG A 158 -5.20 1.29 -2.25
C ARG A 158 -3.99 0.68 -1.53
N LEU A 159 -3.60 -0.55 -1.86
CA LEU A 159 -2.43 -1.19 -1.25
C LEU A 159 -1.13 -0.49 -1.62
N ILE A 160 -0.97 -0.07 -2.88
CA ILE A 160 0.18 0.72 -3.34
C ILE A 160 0.23 2.07 -2.63
N ARG A 161 -0.91 2.77 -2.51
CA ARG A 161 -1.01 4.02 -1.73
C ARG A 161 -0.56 3.81 -0.30
N ASN A 162 -1.17 2.86 0.41
CA ASN A 162 -0.86 2.59 1.81
C ASN A 162 0.62 2.25 2.01
N PHE A 163 1.20 1.50 1.07
CA PHE A 163 2.63 1.20 1.07
C PHE A 163 3.49 2.46 0.88
N LEU A 164 3.19 3.28 -0.12
CA LEU A 164 3.96 4.49 -0.42
C LEU A 164 3.88 5.54 0.69
N GLU A 165 2.70 5.77 1.26
CA GLU A 165 2.52 6.68 2.39
C GLU A 165 3.32 6.21 3.61
N PHE A 166 3.26 4.91 3.92
CA PHE A 166 4.03 4.32 5.02
C PHE A 166 5.53 4.46 4.79
N MET A 167 6.03 4.09 3.60
CA MET A 167 7.46 4.18 3.28
C MET A 167 7.95 5.63 3.27
N SER A 168 7.13 6.57 2.79
CA SER A 168 7.43 7.99 2.83
C SER A 168 7.58 8.49 4.27
N MET A 169 6.60 8.18 5.13
CA MET A 169 6.56 8.61 6.53
C MET A 169 7.77 8.07 7.31
N GLU A 170 8.11 6.82 7.04
CA GLU A 170 9.23 6.10 7.66
C GLU A 170 10.61 6.42 7.05
N LYS A 171 10.63 7.34 6.07
CA LYS A 171 11.81 7.75 5.31
C LYS A 171 12.56 6.57 4.70
N LYS A 172 11.83 5.66 4.04
CA LYS A 172 12.38 4.49 3.39
C LYS A 172 12.57 4.71 1.90
N LEU A 173 13.69 4.21 1.37
CA LEU A 173 14.06 4.39 -0.03
C LEU A 173 13.10 3.67 -0.95
N VAL A 174 12.37 4.45 -1.73
CA VAL A 174 11.54 3.97 -2.84
C VAL A 174 11.88 4.76 -4.08
N ILE A 175 12.09 4.07 -5.20
CA ILE A 175 12.26 4.68 -6.52
C ILE A 175 10.99 4.42 -7.31
N LEU A 176 10.29 5.49 -7.67
CA LEU A 176 9.15 5.41 -8.57
C LEU A 176 9.65 5.36 -10.01
N VAL A 177 9.20 4.38 -10.78
CA VAL A 177 9.39 4.41 -12.25
C VAL A 177 8.16 5.08 -12.83
N LEU A 178 8.27 6.30 -13.32
CA LEU A 178 7.14 7.08 -13.84
C LEU A 178 7.03 6.98 -15.36
N PRO A 179 5.82 7.02 -15.93
CA PRO A 179 5.63 7.11 -17.38
C PRO A 179 6.34 8.34 -17.96
N ARG A 180 7.15 8.16 -19.01
CA ARG A 180 7.80 9.29 -19.69
C ARG A 180 6.77 10.24 -20.27
N ASN A 181 7.02 11.54 -20.19
CA ASN A 181 6.15 12.57 -20.75
C ASN A 181 4.67 12.39 -20.32
N TYR A 182 4.43 11.89 -19.10
CA TYR A 182 3.11 11.43 -18.68
C TYR A 182 1.99 12.44 -18.97
N ARG A 183 2.25 13.74 -18.84
CA ARG A 183 1.28 14.83 -19.09
C ARG A 183 0.64 14.77 -20.47
N GLN A 184 1.37 14.29 -21.48
CA GLN A 184 0.88 14.14 -22.87
C GLN A 184 0.02 12.89 -23.07
N HIS A 185 0.05 11.97 -22.10
CA HIS A 185 -0.54 10.63 -22.20
C HIS A 185 -1.56 10.35 -21.09
N LEU A 186 -1.80 11.30 -20.19
CA LEU A 186 -2.86 11.21 -19.21
C LEU A 186 -4.21 11.15 -19.92
N LEU A 187 -4.98 10.10 -19.65
CA LEU A 187 -6.37 10.03 -20.12
C LEU A 187 -7.27 10.97 -19.31
N ASN A 188 -6.87 11.25 -18.06
CA ASN A 188 -7.67 11.98 -17.09
C ASN A 188 -6.79 12.91 -16.24
N GLY A 189 -7.37 14.05 -15.80
CA GLY A 189 -6.82 14.83 -14.70
C GLY A 189 -5.66 15.77 -15.03
N TYR A 190 -5.49 16.16 -16.30
CA TYR A 190 -4.55 17.22 -16.68
C TYR A 190 -5.25 18.42 -17.30
N ALA A 191 -4.96 19.60 -16.75
CA ALA A 191 -5.18 20.89 -17.38
C ALA A 191 -4.02 21.83 -16.97
N ASP A 192 -3.80 22.92 -17.70
CA ASP A 192 -2.75 23.89 -17.35
C ASP A 192 -2.96 24.40 -15.91
N GLY A 193 -1.93 24.24 -15.07
CA GLY A 193 -1.99 24.58 -13.64
C GLY A 193 -2.73 23.57 -12.74
N ARG A 194 -3.21 22.45 -13.29
CA ARG A 194 -3.91 21.38 -12.58
C ARG A 194 -3.43 20.00 -13.05
N ASP A 195 -2.32 19.55 -12.47
CA ASP A 195 -1.74 18.22 -12.70
C ASP A 195 -2.19 17.24 -11.60
N GLU A 196 -3.30 16.52 -11.83
CA GLU A 196 -3.84 15.60 -10.82
C GLU A 196 -2.95 14.36 -10.60
N TYR A 197 -2.11 13.99 -11.57
CA TYR A 197 -1.14 12.90 -11.39
C TYR A 197 0.01 13.35 -10.49
N ALA A 198 0.58 14.54 -10.75
CA ALA A 198 1.57 15.13 -9.86
C ALA A 198 1.03 15.29 -8.44
N ARG A 199 -0.22 15.77 -8.28
CA ARG A 199 -0.89 15.84 -6.98
C ARG A 199 -0.94 14.49 -6.28
N PHE A 200 -1.33 13.42 -6.98
CA PHE A 200 -1.39 12.08 -6.41
C PHE A 200 -0.01 11.63 -5.93
N ILE A 201 1.03 11.75 -6.75
CA ILE A 201 2.38 11.38 -6.35
C ILE A 201 2.86 12.22 -5.15
N ASN A 202 2.63 13.53 -5.17
CA ASN A 202 3.05 14.44 -4.10
C ASN A 202 2.35 14.13 -2.77
N GLU A 203 1.07 13.74 -2.84
CA GLU A 203 0.30 13.29 -1.68
C GLU A 203 0.86 12.01 -1.08
N LEU A 204 1.07 10.97 -1.90
CA LEU A 204 1.58 9.68 -1.45
C LEU A 204 2.98 9.78 -0.85
N THR A 205 3.80 10.60 -1.47
CA THR A 205 5.22 10.72 -1.11
C THR A 205 5.47 11.77 -0.06
N ASN A 206 4.49 12.64 0.23
CA ASN A 206 4.64 13.80 1.12
C ASN A 206 5.94 14.58 0.86
N MET A 207 6.35 14.64 -0.42
CA MET A 207 7.60 15.28 -0.86
C MET A 207 8.85 14.74 -0.14
N SER A 208 8.82 13.49 0.32
CA SER A 208 9.87 12.88 1.13
C SER A 208 11.17 12.76 0.33
N PRO A 209 12.34 13.16 0.90
CA PRO A 209 13.62 13.07 0.22
C PRO A 209 14.08 11.63 -0.02
N SER A 210 13.50 10.67 0.70
CA SER A 210 13.76 9.23 0.52
C SER A 210 12.99 8.61 -0.65
N ILE A 211 12.07 9.36 -1.27
CA ILE A 211 11.34 8.90 -2.45
C ILE A 211 11.89 9.63 -3.67
N LEU A 212 12.43 8.85 -4.60
CA LEU A 212 13.01 9.34 -5.84
C LEU A 212 12.13 8.89 -7.01
N TYR A 213 12.36 9.47 -8.18
CA TYR A 213 11.81 8.90 -9.41
C TYR A 213 12.84 8.80 -10.53
N ILE A 214 12.56 7.89 -11.45
CA ILE A 214 13.17 7.78 -12.76
C ILE A 214 12.05 7.57 -13.77
N GLU A 215 12.25 7.95 -15.02
CA GLU A 215 11.25 7.75 -16.06
C GLU A 215 11.50 6.44 -16.80
N SER A 216 10.43 5.76 -17.20
CA SER A 216 10.52 4.69 -18.20
C SER A 216 10.84 5.25 -19.59
N GLU A 217 11.13 4.39 -20.55
CA GLU A 217 11.43 4.78 -21.93
C GLU A 217 10.21 5.39 -22.63
N THR A 218 9.03 4.81 -22.43
CA THR A 218 7.74 5.31 -22.94
C THR A 218 6.70 5.40 -21.82
N HIS A 219 5.50 5.87 -22.11
CA HIS A 219 4.43 6.04 -21.13
C HIS A 219 3.69 4.73 -20.78
N ASP A 220 3.74 3.74 -21.65
CA ASP A 220 2.99 2.49 -21.58
C ASP A 220 3.86 1.24 -21.38
N ASN A 221 5.17 1.46 -21.25
CA ASN A 221 6.21 0.47 -21.00
C ASN A 221 6.98 0.85 -19.73
N GLY A 222 7.36 -0.10 -18.89
CA GLY A 222 8.22 0.16 -17.72
C GLY A 222 9.72 0.03 -17.98
N PHE A 223 10.14 -0.34 -19.20
CA PHE A 223 11.56 -0.48 -19.56
C PHE A 223 12.34 0.82 -19.35
N LEU A 224 13.59 0.75 -18.87
CA LEU A 224 14.47 1.91 -18.74
C LEU A 224 15.38 2.08 -19.96
N THR A 225 15.68 3.33 -20.31
CA THR A 225 16.74 3.59 -21.31
C THR A 225 18.09 3.10 -20.79
N ARG A 226 19.02 2.75 -21.69
CA ARG A 226 20.36 2.29 -21.29
C ARG A 226 21.11 3.28 -20.39
N PRO A 227 21.13 4.60 -20.66
CA PRO A 227 21.74 5.57 -19.76
C PRO A 227 21.09 5.61 -18.37
N ASP A 228 19.75 5.54 -18.31
CA ASP A 228 19.00 5.53 -17.05
C ASP A 228 19.27 4.26 -16.23
N LEU A 229 19.44 3.13 -16.91
CA LEU A 229 19.80 1.86 -16.29
C LEU A 229 21.25 1.85 -15.76
N GLU A 230 22.20 2.43 -16.51
CA GLU A 230 23.59 2.60 -16.05
C GLU A 230 23.67 3.55 -14.85
N LEU A 231 22.91 4.65 -14.87
CA LEU A 231 22.76 5.55 -13.73
C LEU A 231 22.18 4.82 -12.51
N LEU A 232 21.09 4.08 -12.72
CA LEU A 232 20.45 3.31 -11.65
C LEU A 232 21.42 2.28 -11.06
N GLN A 233 22.21 1.60 -11.89
CA GLN A 233 23.22 0.65 -11.44
C GLN A 233 24.19 1.30 -10.45
N VAL A 234 24.80 2.41 -10.86
CA VAL A 234 25.75 3.16 -10.01
C VAL A 234 25.10 3.62 -8.72
N PHE A 235 23.87 4.14 -8.78
CA PHE A 235 23.14 4.57 -7.60
C PHE A 235 22.92 3.42 -6.61
N ILE A 236 22.39 2.29 -7.08
CA ILE A 236 22.10 1.13 -6.23
C ILE A 236 23.38 0.55 -5.61
N ASP A 237 24.46 0.44 -6.39
CA ASP A 237 25.74 -0.05 -5.90
C ASP A 237 26.30 0.87 -4.80
N ASP A 238 26.27 2.19 -5.00
CA ASP A 238 26.75 3.17 -4.01
C ASP A 238 25.87 3.21 -2.75
N THR A 239 24.56 2.99 -2.84
CA THR A 239 23.70 2.89 -1.65
C THR A 239 23.97 1.64 -0.80
N GLY A 240 24.60 0.61 -1.39
CA GLY A 240 24.80 -0.68 -0.74
C GLY A 240 23.51 -1.51 -0.61
N ALA A 241 22.51 -1.27 -1.46
CA ALA A 241 21.29 -2.06 -1.46
C ALA A 241 21.58 -3.51 -1.87
N LYS A 242 21.08 -4.47 -1.10
CA LYS A 242 21.32 -5.90 -1.32
C LYS A 242 20.34 -6.51 -2.31
N LYS A 243 19.12 -5.98 -2.38
CA LYS A 243 18.05 -6.49 -3.23
C LYS A 243 17.15 -5.39 -3.75
N LEU A 244 16.59 -5.65 -4.92
CA LEU A 244 15.65 -4.83 -5.65
C LEU A 244 14.26 -5.45 -5.51
N MET A 245 13.36 -4.73 -4.85
CA MET A 245 12.01 -5.19 -4.53
C MET A 245 11.01 -4.50 -5.44
N LEU A 246 10.43 -5.24 -6.39
CA LEU A 246 9.64 -4.69 -7.49
C LEU A 246 8.14 -4.79 -7.22
N GLY A 247 7.40 -3.71 -7.44
CA GLY A 247 5.94 -3.64 -7.37
C GLY A 247 5.39 -2.57 -8.31
N GLY A 248 4.11 -2.23 -8.15
CA GLY A 248 3.43 -1.22 -8.95
C GLY A 248 2.67 -1.82 -10.12
N GLY A 249 3.04 -1.41 -11.34
CA GLY A 249 2.32 -1.56 -12.59
C GLY A 249 1.95 -3.00 -12.94
N TYR A 250 1.24 -3.16 -14.04
CA TYR A 250 0.71 -4.47 -14.41
C TYR A 250 1.82 -5.48 -14.69
N LEU A 251 1.77 -6.59 -13.96
CA LEU A 251 2.44 -7.83 -14.35
C LEU A 251 1.92 -8.25 -15.73
N GLY A 252 2.80 -8.74 -16.61
CA GLY A 252 2.49 -9.01 -18.02
C GLY A 252 2.70 -7.81 -18.95
N LYS A 253 3.03 -6.63 -18.39
CA LYS A 253 3.19 -5.38 -19.16
C LYS A 253 4.31 -4.50 -18.59
N CYS A 254 3.95 -3.39 -17.92
CA CYS A 254 4.93 -2.40 -17.50
C CYS A 254 5.94 -2.96 -16.49
N LEU A 255 5.48 -3.78 -15.54
CA LEU A 255 6.35 -4.32 -14.51
C LEU A 255 7.33 -5.34 -15.06
N ASP A 256 6.92 -6.16 -16.03
CA ASP A 256 7.75 -7.16 -16.67
C ASP A 256 8.83 -6.50 -17.52
N ASN A 257 8.47 -5.50 -18.31
CA ASN A 257 9.46 -4.79 -19.12
C ASN A 257 10.45 -4.00 -18.25
N PHE A 258 10.02 -3.46 -17.11
CA PHE A 258 10.95 -2.90 -16.13
C PHE A 258 11.90 -3.97 -15.60
N TYR A 259 11.36 -5.13 -15.21
CA TYR A 259 12.16 -6.27 -14.78
C TYR A 259 13.17 -6.70 -15.85
N GLU A 260 12.76 -6.86 -17.11
CA GLU A 260 13.64 -7.18 -18.24
C GLU A 260 14.80 -6.17 -18.35
N SER A 261 14.52 -4.87 -18.24
CA SER A 261 15.56 -3.85 -18.28
C SER A 261 16.56 -3.99 -17.12
N VAL A 262 16.08 -4.20 -15.90
CA VAL A 262 16.92 -4.39 -14.69
C VAL A 262 17.75 -5.67 -14.79
N ARG A 263 17.21 -6.74 -15.38
CA ARG A 263 17.91 -8.03 -15.55
C ARG A 263 19.15 -7.95 -16.45
N LEU A 264 19.30 -6.89 -17.25
CA LEU A 264 20.52 -6.65 -18.02
C LEU A 264 21.73 -6.31 -17.13
N LYS A 265 21.51 -5.91 -15.86
CA LYS A 265 22.57 -5.49 -14.93
C LYS A 265 22.63 -6.27 -13.62
N TYR A 266 21.50 -6.79 -13.15
CA TYR A 266 21.41 -7.50 -11.87
C TYR A 266 21.21 -8.99 -12.08
N LYS A 267 21.44 -9.84 -11.06
CA LYS A 267 21.16 -11.29 -11.09
C LYS A 267 19.74 -11.62 -10.63
N TYR A 268 19.24 -12.81 -10.94
CA TYR A 268 17.86 -13.22 -10.60
C TYR A 268 17.65 -13.21 -9.08
N GLU A 269 18.67 -13.61 -8.33
CA GLU A 269 18.64 -13.71 -6.88
C GLU A 269 18.55 -12.38 -6.13
N ASP A 270 18.95 -11.29 -6.81
CA ASP A 270 18.98 -9.92 -6.29
C ASP A 270 17.69 -9.16 -6.57
N VAL A 271 16.81 -9.70 -7.42
CA VAL A 271 15.56 -9.07 -7.83
C VAL A 271 14.38 -9.90 -7.33
N SER A 272 13.34 -9.26 -6.80
CA SER A 272 12.14 -9.96 -6.33
C SER A 272 10.87 -9.15 -6.58
N PHE A 273 9.81 -9.80 -7.06
CA PHE A 273 8.48 -9.20 -7.07
C PHE A 273 7.86 -9.23 -5.68
N VAL A 274 7.19 -8.16 -5.31
CA VAL A 274 6.46 -8.04 -4.06
C VAL A 274 4.98 -8.17 -4.33
N ALA A 275 4.46 -9.38 -4.19
CA ALA A 275 3.09 -9.73 -4.54
C ALA A 275 2.04 -8.81 -3.91
N ASP A 276 2.30 -8.30 -2.70
CA ASP A 276 1.32 -7.47 -1.98
C ASP A 276 1.10 -6.07 -2.58
N ILE A 277 2.01 -5.61 -3.45
CA ILE A 277 2.01 -4.28 -4.07
C ILE A 277 2.18 -4.35 -5.58
N THR A 278 2.00 -5.51 -6.19
CA THR A 278 2.02 -5.70 -7.65
C THR A 278 0.59 -5.72 -8.19
N SER A 279 0.36 -4.98 -9.26
CA SER A 279 -0.92 -4.91 -9.96
C SER A 279 -1.04 -6.00 -11.02
N VAL A 280 -2.26 -6.46 -11.29
CA VAL A 280 -2.54 -7.40 -12.38
C VAL A 280 -3.26 -6.62 -13.47
N SER A 281 -2.95 -6.84 -14.75
CA SER A 281 -3.67 -6.13 -15.81
C SER A 281 -5.16 -6.51 -15.83
N PRO A 282 -6.09 -5.57 -15.99
CA PRO A 282 -7.50 -5.88 -16.24
C PRO A 282 -7.72 -6.83 -17.44
N THR A 283 -6.85 -6.78 -18.45
CA THR A 283 -6.93 -7.67 -19.63
C THR A 283 -6.65 -9.13 -19.30
N ASP A 284 -5.90 -9.39 -18.23
CA ASP A 284 -5.48 -10.73 -17.84
C ASP A 284 -6.43 -11.35 -16.80
N MET A 285 -7.40 -10.56 -16.35
CA MET A 285 -8.47 -10.93 -15.42
C MET A 285 -9.64 -11.61 -16.14
N VAL A 286 -9.38 -12.71 -16.86
CA VAL A 286 -10.35 -13.26 -17.82
C VAL A 286 -11.30 -14.32 -17.23
N THR A 287 -10.89 -15.08 -16.19
CA THR A 287 -11.75 -16.20 -15.70
C THR A 287 -11.75 -16.44 -14.19
N ASP A 288 -10.85 -15.85 -13.41
CA ASP A 288 -10.70 -16.11 -11.96
C ASP A 288 -10.68 -14.83 -11.09
N THR A 289 -11.12 -13.69 -11.64
CA THR A 289 -11.09 -12.38 -10.95
C THR A 289 -11.82 -12.39 -9.61
N VAL A 290 -12.94 -13.10 -9.53
CA VAL A 290 -13.70 -13.26 -8.27
C VAL A 290 -12.83 -13.89 -7.18
N LYS A 291 -11.89 -14.77 -7.54
CA LYS A 291 -10.98 -15.41 -6.59
C LYS A 291 -9.88 -14.46 -6.10
N LEU A 292 -9.56 -13.41 -6.87
CA LEU A 292 -8.58 -12.39 -6.48
C LEU A 292 -9.09 -11.51 -5.33
N LEU A 293 -10.39 -11.52 -5.03
CA LEU A 293 -10.97 -10.82 -3.89
C LEU A 293 -11.57 -11.81 -2.88
N VAL A 294 -11.36 -11.53 -1.59
CA VAL A 294 -12.10 -12.15 -0.50
C VAL A 294 -12.59 -11.03 0.40
N LYS A 295 -13.91 -10.87 0.51
CA LYS A 295 -14.55 -9.77 1.28
C LYS A 295 -14.06 -8.38 0.84
N GLY A 296 -13.93 -8.17 -0.46
CA GLY A 296 -13.48 -6.89 -1.05
C GLY A 296 -11.98 -6.60 -0.91
N ARG A 297 -11.18 -7.53 -0.39
CA ARG A 297 -9.72 -7.38 -0.23
C ARG A 297 -8.96 -8.35 -1.11
N ILE A 298 -7.72 -8.03 -1.46
CA ILE A 298 -6.87 -8.94 -2.21
C ILE A 298 -6.71 -10.28 -1.48
N ASN A 299 -7.06 -11.36 -2.19
CA ASN A 299 -6.80 -12.72 -1.82
C ASN A 299 -5.40 -13.12 -2.25
N TYR A 300 -4.43 -12.96 -1.36
CA TYR A 300 -3.03 -13.27 -1.67
C TYR A 300 -2.78 -14.72 -2.05
N ARG A 301 -3.58 -15.68 -1.57
CA ARG A 301 -3.41 -17.07 -1.98
C ARG A 301 -3.76 -17.24 -3.46
N ALA A 302 -4.81 -16.57 -3.93
CA ALA A 302 -5.17 -16.57 -5.34
C ALA A 302 -4.15 -15.79 -6.17
N MET A 303 -3.70 -14.64 -5.67
CA MET A 303 -2.69 -13.82 -6.33
C MET A 303 -1.34 -14.55 -6.47
N TRP A 304 -0.89 -15.26 -5.43
CA TRP A 304 0.30 -16.10 -5.50
C TRP A 304 0.16 -17.22 -6.54
N LYS A 305 -1.00 -17.89 -6.58
CA LYS A 305 -1.30 -18.90 -7.61
C LYS A 305 -1.28 -18.30 -9.02
N TYR A 306 -1.79 -17.08 -9.18
CA TYR A 306 -1.72 -16.33 -10.44
C TYR A 306 -0.27 -16.12 -10.86
N PHE A 307 0.58 -15.54 -10.01
CA PHE A 307 2.00 -15.36 -10.33
C PHE A 307 2.71 -16.67 -10.70
N LYS A 308 2.44 -17.76 -9.96
CA LYS A 308 3.00 -19.07 -10.26
C LYS A 308 2.55 -19.59 -11.63
N LYS A 309 1.27 -19.44 -11.96
CA LYS A 309 0.72 -19.87 -13.25
C LYS A 309 1.28 -19.04 -14.41
N SER A 310 1.54 -17.76 -14.19
CA SER A 310 2.10 -16.87 -15.20
C SER A 310 3.62 -17.02 -15.37
N GLY A 311 4.26 -18.01 -14.74
CA GLY A 311 5.69 -18.32 -14.92
C GLY A 311 6.65 -17.54 -14.02
N PHE A 312 6.15 -16.72 -13.09
CA PHE A 312 6.98 -15.86 -12.24
C PHE A 312 7.49 -16.52 -10.96
N SER A 313 7.36 -17.83 -10.80
CA SER A 313 8.02 -18.57 -9.71
C SER A 313 8.17 -20.05 -10.05
N SER A 314 9.38 -20.57 -9.95
CA SER A 314 9.62 -22.01 -9.89
C SER A 314 9.92 -22.45 -8.45
N PRO A 315 9.51 -23.66 -8.05
CA PRO A 315 9.99 -24.28 -6.82
C PRO A 315 11.46 -24.76 -6.90
N ASP A 316 12.06 -24.81 -8.09
CA ASP A 316 13.45 -25.22 -8.27
C ASP A 316 14.41 -24.03 -8.06
N PRO A 317 15.32 -24.09 -7.07
CA PRO A 317 16.32 -23.05 -6.84
C PRO A 317 17.41 -22.97 -7.94
N GLU A 318 17.56 -23.99 -8.79
CA GLU A 318 18.48 -23.97 -9.93
C GLU A 318 17.86 -23.36 -11.20
N GLU A 319 16.54 -23.27 -11.28
CA GLU A 319 15.89 -22.56 -12.38
C GLU A 319 16.02 -21.05 -12.16
N GLU A 320 16.49 -20.35 -13.22
CA GLU A 320 16.57 -18.89 -13.34
C GLU A 320 15.19 -18.23 -13.26
N THR A 321 14.56 -18.31 -12.10
CA THR A 321 13.16 -17.95 -11.91
C THR A 321 13.02 -16.84 -10.90
N ILE A 322 11.95 -16.08 -11.12
CA ILE A 322 11.73 -14.84 -10.40
C ILE A 322 11.28 -15.16 -8.98
N ARG A 323 11.88 -14.46 -8.02
CA ARG A 323 11.53 -14.61 -6.61
C ARG A 323 10.31 -13.77 -6.29
N ILE A 324 9.24 -14.41 -5.84
CA ILE A 324 8.08 -13.71 -5.29
C ILE A 324 8.24 -13.60 -3.78
N LYS A 325 8.05 -12.40 -3.25
CA LYS A 325 8.11 -12.08 -1.83
C LYS A 325 6.82 -11.45 -1.36
N ARG A 326 6.66 -11.48 -0.05
CA ARG A 326 5.61 -10.76 0.65
C ARG A 326 6.19 -9.61 1.44
N LEU A 327 5.42 -8.54 1.59
CA LEU A 327 5.73 -7.50 2.56
C LEU A 327 5.71 -8.10 3.97
N PRO A 328 6.71 -7.77 4.79
CA PRO A 328 6.61 -7.95 6.24
C PRO A 328 5.31 -7.32 6.73
N TYR A 329 4.57 -8.02 7.59
CA TYR A 329 3.33 -7.51 8.18
C TYR A 329 2.26 -7.04 7.17
N TYR A 330 2.19 -7.64 5.97
CA TYR A 330 1.25 -7.32 4.89
C TYR A 330 -0.20 -7.04 5.35
N LYS A 331 -0.67 -7.72 6.41
CA LYS A 331 -2.03 -7.58 6.94
C LYS A 331 -2.33 -6.15 7.39
N ILE A 332 -1.31 -5.42 7.86
CA ILE A 332 -1.44 -4.04 8.30
C ILE A 332 -1.73 -3.13 7.10
N PHE A 333 -1.01 -3.31 5.99
CA PHE A 333 -1.28 -2.57 4.75
C PHE A 333 -2.69 -2.81 4.20
N GLN A 334 -3.27 -3.99 4.45
CA GLN A 334 -4.66 -4.29 4.07
C GLN A 334 -5.71 -3.69 5.00
N MET A 335 -5.37 -3.18 6.18
CA MET A 335 -6.35 -2.56 7.06
C MET A 335 -6.97 -1.33 6.39
N GLN A 336 -8.25 -1.10 6.69
CA GLN A 336 -8.91 0.16 6.36
C GLN A 336 -8.61 1.09 7.53
N PHE A 337 -8.09 2.25 7.19
CA PHE A 337 -7.64 3.29 8.09
C PHE A 337 -8.44 4.54 7.74
#